data_AF-A0ABC8SJX2-F1
#
_entry.id   AF-A0ABC8SJX2-F1
#
_cell.length_a   1.000
_cell.length_b   1.000
_cell.length_c   1.000
_cell.angle_alpha   90.00
_cell.angle_beta   90.00
_cell.angle_gamma   90.00
#
_symmetry.space_group_name_H-M   'P 1'
#
loop_
_entity.id
_entity.type
_entity.pdbx_description
1 polymer ?
#
loop_
_entity_poly.entity_id
_entity_poly.type
_entity_poly.pdbx_seq_one_letter_code
_entity_poly.pdbx_strand_id
1 'polypeptide(L)'
;MRETRTKFELFLAGPPKEVEDVDLLILASQWAGVASVRQGKNAEGIEHLERVARLKEPENSKSKAHYFDALLLLASALYKEGRKAEAAKYLRLAAAYNPAYNVYLEQCEDDEDDFVSDLVNSRREDY
;
A
#
# COMPACT_ATOMS: atom_id res chain seq x y z
N MET A 1 -30.13 6.34 21.78
CA MET A 1 -29.39 7.51 21.29
C MET A 1 -28.07 6.99 20.76
N ARG A 2 -27.87 6.92 19.43
CA ARG A 2 -26.56 6.49 18.88
C ARG A 2 -25.68 7.73 18.85
N GLU A 3 -24.62 7.75 19.65
CA GLU A 3 -23.63 8.84 19.63
C GLU A 3 -22.95 8.85 18.27
N THR A 4 -23.22 9.89 17.48
CA THR A 4 -22.52 10.13 16.23
C THR A 4 -21.13 10.67 16.57
N ARG A 5 -20.14 9.78 16.64
CA ARG A 5 -18.74 10.20 16.73
C ARG A 5 -18.37 10.92 15.44
N THR A 6 -17.85 12.14 15.58
CA THR A 6 -17.40 12.95 14.44
C THR A 6 -16.09 12.40 13.89
N LYS A 7 -15.85 12.60 12.59
CA LYS A 7 -14.72 12.05 11.83
C LYS A 7 -13.34 12.31 12.45
N PHE A 8 -13.20 13.36 13.25
CA PHE A 8 -11.99 13.73 13.99
C PHE A 8 -11.76 12.89 15.26
N GLU A 9 -12.83 12.49 15.96
CA GLU A 9 -12.73 11.66 17.17
C GLU A 9 -12.17 10.27 16.86
N LEU A 10 -12.45 9.74 15.66
CA LEU A 10 -11.90 8.47 15.19
C LEU A 10 -10.40 8.48 14.98
N PHE A 11 -9.82 9.65 14.71
CA PHE A 11 -8.39 9.79 14.53
C PHE A 11 -7.62 9.76 15.86
N LEU A 12 -8.27 10.16 16.96
CA LEU A 12 -7.68 10.28 18.31
C LEU A 12 -8.07 9.13 19.25
N ALA A 13 -9.22 8.48 19.01
CA ALA A 13 -9.63 7.31 19.76
C ALA A 13 -8.72 6.11 19.42
N GLY A 14 -8.50 5.22 20.40
CA GLY A 14 -7.75 3.97 20.22
C GLY A 14 -8.28 3.10 19.06
N PRO A 15 -7.69 1.91 18.82
CA PRO A 15 -7.94 1.13 17.61
C PRO A 15 -9.44 1.00 17.29
N PRO A 16 -9.86 1.29 16.05
CA PRO A 16 -11.27 1.33 15.67
C PRO A 16 -11.93 -0.01 15.96
N LYS A 17 -13.03 0.02 16.72
CA LYS A 17 -13.73 -1.18 17.20
C LYS A 17 -14.92 -1.57 16.32
N GLU A 18 -15.44 -0.64 15.53
CA GLU A 18 -16.58 -0.86 14.64
C GLU A 18 -16.14 -1.00 13.18
N VAL A 19 -16.87 -1.79 12.40
CA VAL A 19 -16.53 -2.06 10.99
C VAL A 19 -16.55 -0.78 10.16
N GLU A 20 -17.53 0.10 10.38
CA GLU A 20 -17.60 1.39 9.68
C GLU A 20 -16.41 2.31 10.03
N ASP A 21 -15.92 2.25 11.27
CA ASP A 21 -14.77 3.05 11.72
C ASP A 21 -13.48 2.61 11.00
N VAL A 22 -13.31 1.30 10.81
CA VAL A 22 -12.18 0.74 10.04
C VAL A 22 -12.28 1.15 8.57
N ASP A 23 -13.45 1.01 7.95
CA ASP A 23 -13.69 1.40 6.56
C ASP A 23 -13.36 2.87 6.30
N LEU A 24 -13.84 3.74 7.20
CA LEU A 24 -13.59 5.18 7.14
C LEU A 24 -12.12 5.52 7.32
N LEU A 25 -11.43 4.84 8.23
CA LEU A 25 -9.99 5.05 8.44
C LEU A 25 -9.18 4.64 7.21
N ILE A 26 -9.51 3.51 6.58
CA ILE A 26 -8.87 3.06 5.34
C ILE A 26 -9.07 4.09 4.24
N LEU A 27 -10.31 4.49 3.98
CA LEU A 27 -10.64 5.46 2.93
C LEU A 27 -9.99 6.83 3.19
N ALA A 28 -10.03 7.32 4.42
CA ALA A 28 -9.41 8.60 4.78
C ALA A 28 -7.89 8.56 4.54
N SER A 29 -7.23 7.48 4.96
CA SER A 29 -5.78 7.29 4.79
C SER A 29 -5.42 7.14 3.31
N GLN A 30 -6.21 6.38 2.55
CA GLN A 30 -6.04 6.21 1.10
C GLN A 30 -6.11 7.55 0.36
N TRP A 31 -7.14 8.35 0.60
CA TRP A 31 -7.33 9.63 -0.08
C TRP A 31 -6.30 10.68 0.35
N ALA A 32 -5.92 10.71 1.63
CA ALA A 32 -4.81 11.55 2.09
C ALA A 32 -3.50 11.17 1.38
N GLY A 33 -3.21 9.88 1.30
CA GLY A 33 -2.05 9.34 0.58
C GLY A 33 -2.02 9.77 -0.89
N VAL A 34 -3.11 9.52 -1.62
CA VAL A 34 -3.24 9.87 -3.04
C VAL A 34 -3.13 11.39 -3.25
N ALA A 35 -3.75 12.19 -2.40
CA ALA A 35 -3.69 13.65 -2.50
C ALA A 35 -2.26 14.17 -2.26
N SER A 36 -1.54 13.64 -1.27
CA SER A 36 -0.16 14.03 -0.97
C SER A 36 0.80 13.66 -2.10
N VAL A 37 0.71 12.43 -2.66
CA VAL A 37 1.50 12.03 -3.83
C VAL A 37 1.23 12.94 -5.03
N ARG A 38 -0.04 13.29 -5.29
CA ARG A 38 -0.40 14.22 -6.38
C ARG A 38 0.14 15.64 -6.19
N GLN A 39 0.39 16.05 -4.96
CA GLN A 39 1.03 17.32 -4.62
C GLN A 39 2.57 17.25 -4.64
N GLY A 40 3.15 16.11 -5.00
CA GLY A 40 4.60 15.88 -4.96
C GLY A 40 5.14 15.60 -3.55
N LYS A 41 4.26 15.43 -2.56
CA LYS A 41 4.63 15.09 -1.18
C LYS A 41 4.66 13.57 -1.01
N ASN A 42 5.57 12.91 -1.72
CA ASN A 42 5.59 11.45 -1.81
C ASN A 42 5.78 10.78 -0.44
N ALA A 43 6.69 11.28 0.39
CA ALA A 43 6.94 10.73 1.73
C ALA A 43 5.70 10.78 2.64
N GLU A 44 5.02 11.92 2.71
CA GLU A 44 3.75 12.08 3.46
C GLU A 44 2.65 11.17 2.88
N GLY A 45 2.61 11.06 1.55
CA GLY A 45 1.67 10.17 0.87
C GLY A 45 1.86 8.69 1.23
N ILE A 46 3.12 8.25 1.28
CA ILE A 46 3.48 6.90 1.72
C ILE A 46 3.12 6.69 3.18
N GLU A 47 3.41 7.65 4.08
CA GLU A 47 3.08 7.53 5.50
C GLU A 47 1.58 7.28 5.74
N HIS A 48 0.73 8.01 5.01
CA HIS A 48 -0.72 7.80 5.05
C HIS A 48 -1.12 6.39 4.57
N LEU A 49 -0.53 5.91 3.48
CA LEU A 49 -0.83 4.58 2.95
C LEU A 49 -0.29 3.46 3.87
N GLU A 50 0.89 3.65 4.47
CA GLU A 50 1.44 2.72 5.47
C GLU A 50 0.57 2.64 6.73
N ARG A 51 -0.20 3.69 7.06
CA ARG A 51 -1.19 3.62 8.14
C ARG A 51 -2.23 2.53 7.89
N VAL A 52 -2.62 2.32 6.63
CA VAL A 52 -3.52 1.21 6.26
C VAL A 52 -2.82 -0.13 6.42
N ALA A 53 -1.58 -0.26 5.94
CA ALA A 53 -0.80 -1.49 6.07
C ALA A 53 -0.55 -1.94 7.53
N ARG A 54 -0.56 -0.99 8.48
CA ARG A 54 -0.46 -1.28 9.93
C ARG A 54 -1.77 -1.79 10.56
N LEU A 55 -2.89 -1.74 9.85
CA LEU A 55 -4.16 -2.28 10.33
C LEU A 55 -4.18 -3.80 10.17
N LYS A 56 -4.90 -4.48 11.07
CA LYS A 56 -5.29 -5.87 10.86
C LYS A 56 -6.19 -5.94 9.62
N GLU A 57 -5.98 -6.95 8.77
CA GLU A 57 -6.86 -7.26 7.64
C GLU A 57 -8.33 -7.29 8.10
N PRO A 58 -9.22 -6.46 7.51
CA PRO A 58 -10.63 -6.41 7.91
C PRO A 58 -11.37 -7.70 7.55
N GLU A 59 -12.30 -8.13 8.39
CA GLU A 59 -13.13 -9.32 8.12
C GLU A 59 -14.28 -9.03 7.16
N ASN A 60 -14.81 -7.80 7.19
CA ASN A 60 -15.89 -7.37 6.31
C ASN A 60 -15.40 -7.25 4.86
N SER A 61 -16.18 -7.78 3.92
CA SER A 61 -15.82 -7.83 2.49
C SER A 61 -15.56 -6.46 1.87
N LYS A 62 -16.35 -5.43 2.22
CA LYS A 62 -16.19 -4.08 1.68
C LYS A 62 -14.89 -3.44 2.17
N SER A 63 -14.68 -3.45 3.48
CA SER A 63 -13.46 -2.88 4.07
C SER A 63 -12.22 -3.66 3.67
N LYS A 64 -12.34 -4.97 3.48
CA LYS A 64 -11.27 -5.83 2.94
C LYS A 64 -10.89 -5.44 1.52
N ALA A 65 -11.86 -5.15 0.64
CA ALA A 65 -11.57 -4.67 -0.70
C ALA A 65 -10.80 -3.33 -0.67
N HIS A 66 -11.28 -2.36 0.12
CA HIS A 66 -10.59 -1.08 0.29
C HIS A 66 -9.20 -1.21 0.91
N TYR A 67 -9.01 -2.16 1.83
CA TYR A 67 -7.71 -2.48 2.42
C TYR A 67 -6.70 -2.90 1.34
N PHE A 68 -7.06 -3.87 0.50
CA PHE A 68 -6.15 -4.35 -0.55
C PHE A 68 -5.95 -3.34 -1.69
N ASP A 69 -6.95 -2.52 -2.01
CA ASP A 69 -6.78 -1.40 -2.94
C ASP A 69 -5.78 -0.35 -2.41
N ALA A 70 -5.81 -0.07 -1.11
CA ALA A 70 -4.83 0.81 -0.48
C ALA A 70 -3.42 0.20 -0.44
N LEU A 71 -3.29 -1.12 -0.25
CA LEU A 71 -2.00 -1.82 -0.37
C LEU A 71 -1.43 -1.76 -1.78
N LEU A 72 -2.27 -1.87 -2.82
CA LEU A 72 -1.85 -1.68 -4.21
C LEU A 72 -1.31 -0.26 -4.44
N LEU A 73 -1.99 0.76 -3.91
CA LEU A 73 -1.53 2.15 -4.00
C LEU A 73 -0.23 2.38 -3.23
N LEU A 74 -0.07 1.77 -2.05
CA LEU A 74 1.19 1.80 -1.30
C LEU A 74 2.32 1.19 -2.12
N ALA A 75 2.11 0.01 -2.70
CA ALA A 75 3.11 -0.64 -3.53
C ALA A 75 3.53 0.23 -4.72
N SER A 76 2.57 0.85 -5.40
CA SER A 76 2.86 1.76 -6.52
C SER A 76 3.71 2.96 -6.07
N ALA A 77 3.39 3.56 -4.92
CA ALA A 77 4.17 4.67 -4.38
C ALA A 77 5.59 4.25 -3.98
N LEU A 78 5.73 3.09 -3.33
CA LEU A 78 7.03 2.53 -2.93
C LEU A 78 7.91 2.19 -4.14
N TYR A 79 7.33 1.58 -5.17
CA TYR A 79 8.02 1.25 -6.40
C TYR A 79 8.58 2.51 -7.07
N LYS A 80 7.79 3.60 -7.14
CA LYS A 80 8.23 4.89 -7.69
C LYS A 80 9.37 5.54 -6.90
N GLU A 81 9.46 5.29 -5.60
CA GLU A 81 10.58 5.73 -4.74
C GLU A 81 11.77 4.76 -4.78
N GLY A 82 11.75 3.72 -5.62
CA GLY A 82 12.81 2.72 -5.73
C GLY A 82 12.82 1.67 -4.62
N ARG A 83 11.83 1.66 -3.72
CA ARG A 83 11.66 0.66 -2.65
C ARG A 83 11.01 -0.63 -3.20
N LYS A 84 11.60 -1.22 -4.24
CA LYS A 84 11.01 -2.33 -5.04
C LYS A 84 10.69 -3.57 -4.20
N ALA A 85 11.61 -4.04 -3.37
CA ALA A 85 11.36 -5.20 -2.50
C ALA A 85 10.16 -5.02 -1.55
N GLU A 86 9.95 -3.80 -1.03
CA GLU A 86 8.80 -3.49 -0.20
C GLU A 86 7.51 -3.40 -1.03
N ALA A 87 7.57 -2.83 -2.23
CA ALA A 87 6.45 -2.83 -3.17
C ALA A 87 6.00 -4.26 -3.51
N ALA A 88 6.94 -5.15 -3.86
CA ALA A 88 6.67 -6.55 -4.17
C ALA A 88 6.01 -7.28 -2.99
N LYS A 89 6.43 -7.00 -1.74
CA LYS A 89 5.79 -7.56 -0.54
C LYS A 89 4.29 -7.21 -0.49
N TYR A 90 3.92 -5.95 -0.71
CA TYR A 90 2.52 -5.53 -0.67
C TYR A 90 1.73 -6.01 -1.90
N LEU A 91 2.37 -6.10 -3.07
CA LEU A 91 1.75 -6.67 -4.28
C LEU A 91 1.42 -8.14 -4.10
N ARG A 92 2.29 -8.94 -3.49
CA ARG A 92 1.99 -10.36 -3.17
C ARG A 92 0.76 -10.49 -2.27
N LEU A 93 0.62 -9.63 -1.27
CA LEU A 93 -0.58 -9.60 -0.41
C LEU A 93 -1.84 -9.24 -1.20
N ALA A 94 -1.76 -8.18 -2.01
CA ALA A 94 -2.89 -7.73 -2.82
C ALA A 94 -3.28 -8.76 -3.88
N ALA A 95 -2.32 -9.41 -4.53
CA ALA A 95 -2.52 -10.44 -5.53
C ALA A 95 -3.12 -11.74 -4.95
N ALA A 96 -2.73 -12.11 -3.73
CA ALA A 96 -3.34 -13.23 -3.02
C ALA A 96 -4.84 -13.01 -2.75
N TYR A 97 -5.27 -11.76 -2.59
CA TYR A 97 -6.69 -11.40 -2.49
C TYR A 97 -7.38 -11.28 -3.85
N ASN A 98 -6.75 -10.59 -4.80
CA ASN A 98 -7.27 -10.38 -6.14
C ASN A 98 -6.16 -10.66 -7.19
N PRO A 99 -6.20 -11.83 -7.87
CA PRO A 99 -5.19 -12.20 -8.86
C PRO A 99 -5.04 -11.22 -10.03
N ALA A 100 -6.01 -10.32 -10.25
CA ALA A 100 -5.86 -9.24 -11.25
C ALA A 100 -4.65 -8.33 -10.98
N TYR A 101 -4.14 -8.31 -9.74
CA TYR A 101 -2.96 -7.52 -9.37
C TYR A 101 -1.63 -8.21 -9.68
N ASN A 102 -1.62 -9.47 -10.15
CA ASN A 102 -0.40 -10.19 -10.55
C ASN A 102 0.39 -9.45 -11.63
N VAL A 103 -0.29 -8.76 -12.55
CA VAL A 103 0.37 -7.98 -13.61
C VAL A 103 1.35 -6.96 -13.03
N TYR A 104 1.01 -6.35 -11.89
CA TYR A 104 1.88 -5.39 -11.23
C TYR A 104 3.02 -6.06 -10.46
N LEU A 105 2.78 -7.27 -9.92
CA LEU A 105 3.80 -8.06 -9.25
C LEU A 105 4.88 -8.51 -10.23
N GLU A 106 4.47 -9.06 -11.37
CA GLU A 106 5.37 -9.49 -12.46
C GLU A 106 6.25 -8.32 -12.91
N GLN A 107 5.65 -7.15 -13.20
CA GLN A 107 6.40 -5.93 -13.53
C GLN A 107 7.41 -5.54 -12.45
N CYS A 108 7.02 -5.65 -11.17
CA CYS A 108 7.90 -5.28 -10.06
C CYS A 108 9.09 -6.24 -9.90
N GLU A 109 8.92 -7.53 -10.23
CA GLU A 109 9.95 -8.57 -10.12
C GLU A 109 10.88 -8.59 -11.34
N ASP A 110 10.35 -8.42 -12.56
CA ASP A 110 11.15 -8.35 -13.80
C ASP A 110 12.17 -7.19 -13.75
N ASP A 111 11.77 -6.04 -13.20
CA ASP A 111 12.67 -4.89 -13.06
C ASP A 111 13.75 -5.05 -11.97
N GLU A 112 13.66 -6.06 -11.09
CA GLU A 112 14.76 -6.42 -10.18
C GLU A 112 15.79 -7.29 -10.90
N ASP A 113 15.34 -8.23 -11.74
CA ASP A 113 16.22 -9.17 -12.46
C ASP A 113 17.11 -8.46 -13.50
N ASP A 114 16.60 -7.45 -14.20
CA ASP A 114 17.39 -6.67 -15.16
C ASP A 114 18.59 -5.98 -14.48
N PHE A 115 18.39 -5.40 -13.29
CA PHE A 115 19.47 -4.77 -12.51
C PHE A 115 20.52 -5.77 -12.01
N VAL A 116 20.09 -6.96 -11.60
CA VAL A 116 21.01 -8.01 -11.14
C VAL A 116 21.81 -8.60 -12.30
N SER A 117 21.20 -8.73 -13.49
CA SER A 117 21.88 -9.25 -14.68
C SER A 117 23.05 -8.35 -15.13
N ASP A 118 22.85 -7.03 -15.11
CA ASP A 118 23.89 -6.04 -15.47
C ASP A 118 25.09 -6.08 -14.51
N LEU A 119 24.83 -6.30 -13.22
CA LEU A 119 25.89 -6.40 -12.22
C LEU A 119 26.71 -7.70 -12.37
N VAL A 120 26.07 -8.79 -12.80
CA VAL A 120 26.73 -10.10 -13.01
C VAL A 120 27.56 -10.10 -14.29
N ASN A 121 27.09 -9.45 -15.36
CA ASN A 121 27.83 -9.32 -16.62
C ASN A 121 29.07 -8.42 -16.48
N SER A 122 28.96 -7.30 -15.75
CA SER A 122 30.09 -6.39 -15.50
C SER A 122 31.26 -7.05 -14.76
N ARG A 123 31.01 -8.14 -14.01
CA ARG A 123 32.06 -8.91 -13.31
C ARG A 123 32.74 -9.98 -14.16
N ARG A 124 32.19 -10.29 -15.34
CA ARG A 124 32.69 -11.38 -16.21
C ARG A 124 33.51 -10.88 -17.39
N GLU A 125 33.54 -9.59 -17.68
CA GLU A 125 34.33 -9.03 -18.79
C GLU A 125 35.82 -8.81 -18.47
N ASP A 126 36.28 -9.09 -17.24
CA ASP A 126 37.67 -8.92 -16.81
C ASP A 126 38.54 -10.21 -16.83
N TYR A 127 38.31 -11.15 -17.76
CA TYR A 127 39.16 -12.35 -17.93
C TYR A 127 39.64 -12.59 -19.36
#